data_AF-A0A2E4W4K9-F1
#
_entry.id   AF-A0A2E4W4K9-F1
#
_cell.length_a   1.000
_cell.length_b   1.000
_cell.length_c   1.000
_cell.angle_alpha   90.00
_cell.angle_beta   90.00
_cell.angle_gamma   90.00
#
_symmetry.space_group_name_H-M   'P 1'
#
loop_
_entity.id
_entity.type
_entity.pdbx_description
1 polymer ?
#
loop_
_entity_poly.entity_id
_entity_poly.type
_entity_poly.pdbx_seq_one_letter_code
_entity_poly.pdbx_strand_id
1 'polypeptide(L)'
;MSSCWHKGGDKGHKTEFTVTWDTGRRCNYDCSYCPPSRHDKISIHPSLDELKETSQFIFDYKELLDNYMTDKLVWKVSLTGGEPTINPHFAQFVEFLSTKKSETFKVGVTTNGHTNKNTLELIGEHMHSCTVSYHCENSDSTKKRILNNIVYLSKLMPDWALKINVMFHARHDYFEECKKICEFLSDKGIKYIPRSIGEGVKSKTKNKLYAYDAHLYTAEQNKWFKNYWDLARGDKAEVGEPDVGHNIREQGRPCCGGRSFTIGHDDGTIEETNYASFTGFQNWYCFINLFWLHIEQQEKLIYHHQTCRANFNKTLSSIGTTDNTDRILKRVEGWLKSGKMPVITCPNSICNCGLCITKAKNRDDATKFLKEILPSVEPVYG
;
A
#
# COMPACT_ATOMS: atom_id res chain seq x y z
N MET A 1 -24.32 -0.39 17.03
CA MET A 1 -23.18 -0.66 16.13
C MET A 1 -21.93 -0.13 16.82
N SER A 2 -21.22 -0.96 17.59
CA SER A 2 -19.95 -0.55 18.18
C SER A 2 -18.91 -0.50 17.05
N SER A 3 -18.32 0.67 16.82
CA SER A 3 -17.29 0.87 15.82
C SER A 3 -16.13 -0.12 16.06
N CYS A 4 -15.92 -1.07 15.14
CA CYS A 4 -14.74 -1.95 15.10
C CYS A 4 -13.44 -1.18 14.78
N TRP A 5 -13.54 0.14 14.58
CA TRP A 5 -12.43 1.05 14.58
C TRP A 5 -12.08 1.37 16.02
N HIS A 6 -10.88 0.93 16.40
CA HIS A 6 -10.33 1.18 17.71
C HIS A 6 -10.41 2.69 17.95
N LYS A 7 -11.21 3.07 18.95
CA LYS A 7 -11.00 4.34 19.66
C LYS A 7 -9.50 4.42 19.93
N GLY A 8 -8.88 5.53 19.55
CA GLY A 8 -7.44 5.77 19.70
C GLY A 8 -6.93 5.15 21.00
N GLY A 9 -6.07 4.16 20.86
CA GLY A 9 -5.79 3.22 21.94
C GLY A 9 -4.78 2.16 21.53
N ASP A 10 -3.70 2.58 20.89
CA ASP A 10 -2.37 2.23 21.38
C ASP A 10 -1.36 3.26 20.86
N LYS A 11 -0.58 3.81 21.78
CA LYS A 11 0.56 4.66 21.42
C LYS A 11 1.58 3.77 20.70
N GLY A 12 1.79 3.98 19.40
CA GLY A 12 3.06 3.61 18.74
C GLY A 12 3.01 2.54 17.64
N HIS A 13 2.27 2.76 16.55
CA HIS A 13 2.75 2.23 15.27
C HIS A 13 3.93 3.08 14.80
N LYS A 14 5.14 2.68 15.22
CA LYS A 14 6.40 3.23 14.72
C LYS A 14 6.48 3.06 13.20
N THR A 15 7.13 4.00 12.54
CA THR A 15 7.41 3.95 11.10
C THR A 15 8.04 2.61 10.72
N GLU A 16 7.52 1.95 9.67
CA GLU A 16 8.04 0.67 9.17
C GLU A 16 8.55 0.82 7.74
N PHE A 17 9.57 0.04 7.38
CA PHE A 17 10.01 -0.07 5.99
C PHE A 17 9.11 -1.05 5.23
N THR A 18 8.45 -0.61 4.17
CA THR A 18 7.48 -1.43 3.43
C THR A 18 8.00 -1.78 2.04
N VAL A 19 7.92 -3.06 1.69
CA VAL A 19 8.08 -3.52 0.32
C VAL A 19 6.73 -3.96 -0.20
N THR A 20 6.22 -3.26 -1.21
CA THR A 20 5.07 -3.74 -1.99
C THR A 20 5.61 -4.52 -3.17
N TRP A 21 5.23 -5.79 -3.30
CA TRP A 21 5.77 -6.65 -4.36
C TRP A 21 4.64 -7.19 -5.23
N ASP A 22 4.49 -6.60 -6.41
CA ASP A 22 3.68 -7.12 -7.50
C ASP A 22 4.43 -8.31 -8.13
N THR A 23 4.06 -9.52 -7.69
CA THR A 23 4.75 -10.78 -8.02
C THR A 23 4.46 -11.28 -9.44
N GLY A 24 3.69 -10.55 -10.24
CA GLY A 24 3.36 -10.93 -11.61
C GLY A 24 1.93 -10.53 -11.97
N ARG A 25 1.63 -10.43 -13.27
CA ARG A 25 0.32 -9.97 -13.75
C ARG A 25 -0.75 -11.05 -13.76
N ARG A 26 -0.37 -12.32 -13.88
CA ARG A 26 -1.37 -13.36 -14.07
C ARG A 26 -2.34 -13.44 -12.88
N CYS A 27 -3.61 -13.37 -13.20
CA CYS A 27 -4.72 -13.38 -12.25
C CYS A 27 -5.81 -14.35 -12.74
N ASN A 28 -6.51 -14.97 -11.80
CA ASN A 28 -7.71 -15.77 -12.08
C ASN A 28 -8.98 -14.91 -12.11
N TYR A 29 -8.85 -13.59 -11.99
CA TYR A 29 -9.92 -12.59 -12.08
C TYR A 29 -9.69 -11.69 -13.29
N ASP A 30 -10.73 -10.99 -13.71
CA ASP A 30 -10.71 -10.06 -14.84
C ASP A 30 -11.59 -8.86 -14.54
N CYS A 31 -11.27 -8.17 -13.43
CA CYS A 31 -12.08 -7.05 -12.95
C CYS A 31 -11.97 -5.89 -13.94
N SER A 32 -13.10 -5.32 -14.34
CA SER A 32 -13.22 -4.25 -15.34
C SER A 32 -12.43 -2.99 -14.96
N TYR A 33 -12.27 -2.75 -13.67
CA TYR A 33 -11.55 -1.61 -13.10
C TYR A 33 -10.07 -1.88 -12.79
N CYS A 34 -9.60 -3.12 -12.97
CA CYS A 34 -8.18 -3.43 -12.78
C CYS A 34 -7.45 -3.20 -14.12
N PRO A 35 -6.39 -2.38 -14.17
CA PRO A 35 -5.74 -2.05 -15.44
C PRO A 35 -4.92 -3.23 -15.98
N PRO A 36 -4.84 -3.42 -17.32
CA PRO A 36 -4.06 -4.53 -17.92
C PRO A 36 -2.57 -4.54 -17.53
N SER A 37 -2.02 -3.40 -17.10
CA SER A 37 -0.65 -3.32 -16.59
C SER A 37 -0.46 -4.00 -15.24
N ARG A 38 -1.55 -4.29 -14.51
CA ARG A 38 -1.58 -4.93 -13.19
C ARG A 38 -2.14 -6.35 -13.20
N HIS A 39 -2.95 -6.71 -14.19
CA HIS A 39 -3.46 -8.06 -14.31
C HIS A 39 -3.70 -8.49 -15.75
N ASP A 40 -3.58 -9.79 -15.99
CA ASP A 40 -4.07 -10.48 -17.19
C ASP A 40 -4.30 -11.97 -16.89
N LYS A 41 -4.74 -12.75 -17.88
CA LYS A 41 -4.95 -14.21 -17.75
C LYS A 41 -3.82 -15.07 -18.34
N ILE A 42 -2.83 -14.45 -18.97
CA ILE A 42 -1.92 -15.14 -19.92
C ILE A 42 -0.45 -15.06 -19.55
N SER A 43 -0.04 -14.06 -18.77
CA SER A 43 1.35 -13.84 -18.38
C SER A 43 1.95 -15.07 -17.71
N ILE A 44 3.22 -15.30 -17.98
CA ILE A 44 3.95 -16.41 -17.37
C ILE A 44 4.25 -16.03 -15.92
N HIS A 45 4.02 -16.96 -15.00
CA HIS A 45 4.41 -16.75 -13.60
C HIS A 45 5.94 -16.71 -13.48
N PRO A 46 6.52 -15.84 -12.64
CA PRO A 46 7.95 -15.89 -12.38
C PRO A 46 8.33 -17.23 -11.77
N SER A 47 9.54 -17.67 -12.09
CA SER A 47 10.14 -18.86 -11.51
C SER A 47 10.46 -18.68 -10.02
N LEU A 48 10.65 -19.78 -9.30
CA LEU A 48 11.08 -19.73 -7.90
C LEU A 48 12.44 -19.04 -7.72
N ASP A 49 13.36 -19.23 -8.66
CA ASP A 49 14.71 -18.65 -8.59
C ASP A 49 14.67 -17.14 -8.80
N GLU A 50 13.92 -16.63 -9.79
CA GLU A 50 13.73 -15.19 -9.97
C GLU A 50 13.12 -14.52 -8.73
N LEU A 51 12.16 -15.19 -8.07
CA LEU A 51 11.59 -14.71 -6.80
C LEU A 51 12.63 -14.72 -5.67
N LYS A 52 13.48 -15.74 -5.57
CA LYS A 52 14.54 -15.78 -4.55
C LYS A 52 15.62 -14.73 -4.79
N GLU A 53 16.06 -14.54 -6.03
CA GLU A 53 17.04 -13.51 -6.42
C GLU A 53 16.52 -12.10 -6.10
N THR A 54 15.26 -11.83 -6.45
CA THR A 54 14.62 -10.55 -6.12
C THR A 54 14.50 -10.36 -4.59
N SER A 55 14.23 -11.44 -3.86
CA SER A 55 14.21 -11.40 -2.38
C SER A 55 15.59 -11.06 -1.82
N GLN A 56 16.66 -11.61 -2.39
CA GLN A 56 18.03 -11.32 -1.94
C GLN A 56 18.35 -9.84 -2.09
N PHE A 57 18.01 -9.24 -3.23
CA PHE A 57 18.15 -7.79 -3.42
C PHE A 57 17.39 -6.98 -2.37
N ILE A 58 16.16 -7.37 -2.02
CA ILE A 58 15.38 -6.69 -0.98
C ILE A 58 16.10 -6.75 0.37
N PHE A 59 16.62 -7.93 0.74
CA PHE A 59 17.37 -8.12 1.98
C PHE A 59 18.63 -7.25 1.99
N ASP A 60 19.42 -7.29 0.92
CA ASP A 60 20.66 -6.50 0.78
C ASP A 60 20.37 -4.99 0.83
N TYR A 61 19.29 -4.55 0.19
CA TYR A 61 18.87 -3.15 0.20
C TYR A 61 18.50 -2.68 1.61
N LYS A 62 17.76 -3.52 2.36
CA LYS A 62 17.36 -3.20 3.73
C LYS A 62 18.55 -3.21 4.67
N GLU A 63 19.41 -4.22 4.59
CA GLU A 63 20.63 -4.30 5.39
C GLU A 63 21.55 -3.09 5.14
N LEU A 64 21.71 -2.70 3.88
CA LEU A 64 22.49 -1.52 3.51
C LEU A 64 21.96 -0.24 4.19
N LEU A 65 20.65 -0.02 4.19
CA LEU A 65 20.05 1.13 4.89
C LEU A 65 20.22 1.04 6.41
N ASP A 66 19.97 -0.13 7.00
CA ASP A 66 20.05 -0.35 8.45
C ASP A 66 21.44 -0.09 9.03
N ASN A 67 22.50 -0.28 8.24
CA ASN A 67 23.86 0.00 8.67
C ASN A 67 24.15 1.49 8.89
N TYR A 68 23.30 2.39 8.37
CA TYR A 68 23.48 3.84 8.48
C TYR A 68 22.32 4.53 9.22
N MET A 69 21.19 3.84 9.42
CA MET A 69 20.02 4.40 10.08
C MET A 69 20.19 4.43 11.61
N THR A 70 19.63 5.46 12.24
CA THR A 70 19.54 5.57 13.71
C THR A 70 18.76 4.39 14.30
N ASP A 71 17.62 4.07 13.69
CA ASP A 71 16.71 3.02 14.14
C ASP A 71 16.61 1.89 13.12
N LYS A 72 16.78 0.65 13.58
CA LYS A 72 16.49 -0.54 12.78
C LYS A 72 14.97 -0.77 12.74
N LEU A 73 14.35 -0.31 11.67
CA LEU A 73 12.90 -0.40 11.52
C LEU A 73 12.44 -1.86 11.38
N VAL A 74 11.31 -2.17 12.03
CA VAL A 74 10.46 -3.30 11.59
C VAL A 74 10.11 -3.06 10.13
N TRP A 75 10.11 -4.14 9.35
CA TRP A 75 9.90 -4.06 7.93
C TRP A 75 9.10 -5.22 7.39
N LYS A 76 8.38 -4.97 6.29
CA LYS A 76 7.39 -5.89 5.77
C LYS A 76 7.47 -6.02 4.26
N VAL A 77 7.54 -7.26 3.77
CA VAL A 77 7.26 -7.59 2.36
C VAL A 77 5.79 -7.97 2.21
N SER A 78 5.06 -7.24 1.38
CA SER A 78 3.64 -7.50 1.06
C SER A 78 3.52 -7.99 -0.38
N LEU A 79 3.31 -9.29 -0.54
CA LEU A 79 3.07 -9.95 -1.82
C LEU A 79 1.69 -9.55 -2.37
N THR A 80 1.64 -9.14 -3.63
CA THR A 80 0.44 -8.71 -4.37
C THR A 80 0.67 -8.96 -5.87
N GLY A 81 -0.15 -8.39 -6.74
CA GLY A 81 0.04 -8.33 -8.20
C GLY A 81 -1.27 -8.61 -8.91
N GLY A 82 -1.22 -9.51 -9.89
CA GLY A 82 -2.35 -10.34 -10.28
C GLY A 82 -2.83 -11.16 -9.08
N GLU A 83 -2.77 -12.48 -9.15
CA GLU A 83 -3.11 -13.31 -7.99
C GLU A 83 -1.88 -14.13 -7.53
N PRO A 84 -1.22 -13.76 -6.41
CA PRO A 84 -0.04 -14.47 -5.94
C PRO A 84 -0.29 -15.98 -5.72
N THR A 85 -1.49 -16.33 -5.22
CA THR A 85 -1.79 -17.70 -4.81
C THR A 85 -1.99 -18.69 -5.95
N ILE A 86 -2.04 -18.23 -7.20
CA ILE A 86 -2.11 -19.10 -8.39
C ILE A 86 -0.75 -19.36 -9.03
N ASN A 87 0.33 -18.72 -8.55
CA ASN A 87 1.68 -19.07 -8.99
C ASN A 87 2.00 -20.51 -8.50
N PRO A 88 2.40 -21.44 -9.40
CA PRO A 88 2.78 -22.81 -9.03
C PRO A 88 3.86 -22.90 -7.93
N HIS A 89 4.72 -21.87 -7.84
CA HIS A 89 5.81 -21.79 -6.86
C HIS A 89 5.42 -21.06 -5.58
N PHE A 90 4.16 -20.62 -5.42
CA PHE A 90 3.73 -19.84 -4.25
C PHE A 90 4.07 -20.55 -2.93
N ALA A 91 3.77 -21.85 -2.81
CA ALA A 91 4.06 -22.61 -1.58
C ALA A 91 5.55 -22.61 -1.21
N GLN A 92 6.40 -23.02 -2.16
CA GLN A 92 7.86 -23.08 -1.98
C GLN A 92 8.44 -21.70 -1.67
N PHE A 93 7.89 -20.64 -2.28
CA PHE A 93 8.37 -19.29 -2.07
C PHE A 93 7.98 -18.74 -0.68
N VAL A 94 6.76 -19.03 -0.23
CA VAL A 94 6.29 -18.66 1.12
C VAL A 94 7.10 -19.38 2.20
N GLU A 95 7.38 -20.67 2.02
CA GLU A 95 8.25 -21.44 2.91
C GLU A 95 9.65 -20.81 2.97
N PHE A 96 10.24 -20.49 1.81
CA PHE A 96 11.53 -19.79 1.72
C PHE A 96 11.52 -18.47 2.51
N LEU A 97 10.53 -17.60 2.29
CA LEU A 97 10.41 -16.34 3.03
C LEU A 97 10.20 -16.58 4.53
N SER A 98 9.49 -17.63 4.92
CA SER A 98 9.30 -17.99 6.32
C SER A 98 10.62 -18.36 7.01
N THR A 99 11.58 -18.95 6.30
CA THR A 99 12.93 -19.23 6.85
C THR A 99 13.75 -17.98 7.13
N LYS A 100 13.36 -16.82 6.56
CA LYS A 100 14.06 -15.54 6.71
C LYS A 100 13.45 -14.64 7.78
N LYS A 101 12.32 -15.04 8.38
CA LYS A 101 11.63 -14.26 9.41
C LYS A 101 12.55 -13.97 10.59
N SER A 102 12.42 -12.78 11.12
CA SER A 102 13.09 -12.31 12.34
C SER A 102 12.10 -11.48 13.15
N GLU A 103 12.53 -10.97 14.31
CA GLU A 103 11.71 -10.04 15.10
C GLU A 103 11.32 -8.77 14.30
N THR A 104 12.16 -8.38 13.34
CA THR A 104 11.96 -7.18 12.52
C THR A 104 11.40 -7.45 11.13
N PHE A 105 11.54 -8.66 10.59
CA PHE A 105 11.05 -9.00 9.24
C PHE A 105 9.70 -9.69 9.24
N LYS A 106 8.73 -9.08 8.55
CA LYS A 106 7.35 -9.55 8.40
C LYS A 106 7.01 -9.82 6.94
N VAL A 107 6.14 -10.80 6.71
CA VAL A 107 5.64 -11.14 5.37
C VAL A 107 4.12 -11.06 5.38
N GLY A 108 3.54 -10.43 4.37
CA GLY A 108 2.11 -10.43 4.15
C GLY A 108 1.74 -10.75 2.71
N VAL A 109 0.48 -11.10 2.51
CA VAL A 109 -0.08 -11.39 1.18
C VAL A 109 -1.39 -10.63 0.99
N THR A 110 -1.60 -10.10 -0.22
CA THR A 110 -2.89 -9.62 -0.71
C THR A 110 -3.38 -10.57 -1.80
N THR A 111 -4.60 -11.10 -1.65
CA THR A 111 -5.19 -12.10 -2.53
C THR A 111 -6.66 -11.75 -2.79
N ASN A 112 -7.24 -12.20 -3.90
CA ASN A 112 -8.69 -12.19 -4.12
C ASN A 112 -9.43 -13.30 -3.35
N GLY A 113 -8.69 -14.18 -2.65
CA GLY A 113 -9.25 -15.23 -1.79
C GLY A 113 -9.79 -16.44 -2.55
N HIS A 114 -9.76 -16.45 -3.89
CA HIS A 114 -10.17 -17.60 -4.70
C HIS A 114 -9.02 -18.62 -4.82
N THR A 115 -8.78 -19.34 -3.73
CA THR A 115 -7.75 -20.38 -3.64
C THR A 115 -8.27 -21.64 -2.93
N ASN A 116 -7.42 -22.66 -2.80
CA ASN A 116 -7.75 -23.93 -2.15
C ASN A 116 -7.39 -23.92 -0.65
N LYS A 117 -7.89 -24.92 0.10
CA LYS A 117 -7.72 -25.00 1.56
C LYS A 117 -6.25 -25.08 1.99
N ASN A 118 -5.43 -25.87 1.30
CA ASN A 118 -4.00 -26.03 1.60
C ASN A 118 -3.27 -24.69 1.49
N THR A 119 -3.60 -23.88 0.48
CA THR A 119 -3.04 -22.54 0.34
C THR A 119 -3.49 -21.61 1.47
N LEU A 120 -4.72 -21.71 1.97
CA LEU A 120 -5.18 -20.93 3.13
C LEU A 120 -4.44 -21.33 4.41
N GLU A 121 -4.19 -22.63 4.61
CA GLU A 121 -3.42 -23.16 5.74
C GLU A 121 -1.98 -22.67 5.70
N LEU A 122 -1.33 -22.76 4.54
CA LEU A 122 -0.01 -22.20 4.29
C LEU A 122 0.05 -20.69 4.61
N ILE A 123 -0.98 -19.92 4.21
CA ILE A 123 -1.07 -18.49 4.55
C ILE A 123 -1.20 -18.31 6.06
N GLY A 124 -2.07 -19.06 6.72
CA GLY A 124 -2.28 -18.98 8.17
C GLY A 124 -1.02 -19.32 8.98
N GLU A 125 -0.24 -20.29 8.52
CA GLU A 125 0.99 -20.74 9.16
C GLU A 125 2.16 -19.78 8.92
N HIS A 126 2.34 -19.31 7.68
CA HIS A 126 3.55 -18.61 7.29
C HIS A 126 3.41 -17.10 7.07
N MET A 127 2.21 -16.53 7.01
CA MET A 127 2.07 -15.08 6.82
C MET A 127 1.85 -14.34 8.13
N HIS A 128 2.57 -13.22 8.31
CA HIS A 128 2.29 -12.29 9.40
C HIS A 128 0.96 -11.56 9.20
N SER A 129 0.53 -11.36 7.95
CA SER A 129 -0.77 -10.74 7.66
C SER A 129 -1.33 -11.20 6.31
N CYS A 130 -2.65 -11.31 6.22
CA CYS A 130 -3.37 -11.57 4.97
C CYS A 130 -4.38 -10.46 4.73
N THR A 131 -4.40 -9.91 3.52
CA THR A 131 -5.47 -9.05 3.03
C THR A 131 -6.24 -9.78 1.93
N VAL A 132 -7.53 -9.98 2.14
CA VAL A 132 -8.41 -10.52 1.09
C VAL A 132 -9.19 -9.37 0.45
N SER A 133 -9.06 -9.20 -0.86
CA SER A 133 -9.85 -8.24 -1.63
C SER A 133 -11.08 -8.95 -2.20
N TYR A 134 -12.27 -8.59 -1.72
CA TYR A 134 -13.54 -9.09 -2.25
C TYR A 134 -13.97 -8.25 -3.44
N HIS A 135 -14.29 -8.92 -4.56
CA HIS A 135 -14.69 -8.30 -5.81
C HIS A 135 -16.09 -8.82 -6.24
N CYS A 136 -17.02 -7.92 -6.56
CA CYS A 136 -18.39 -8.30 -6.97
C CYS A 136 -18.48 -8.88 -8.40
N GLU A 137 -17.50 -8.58 -9.25
CA GLU A 137 -17.45 -9.02 -10.65
C GLU A 137 -17.02 -10.49 -10.78
N ASN A 138 -17.82 -11.39 -10.21
CA ASN A 138 -17.62 -12.83 -10.33
C ASN A 138 -18.96 -13.59 -10.21
N SER A 139 -18.95 -14.88 -10.51
CA SER A 139 -20.12 -15.74 -10.35
C SER A 139 -20.48 -15.91 -8.87
N ASP A 140 -21.76 -16.14 -8.58
CA ASP A 140 -22.24 -16.35 -7.20
C ASP A 140 -21.58 -17.54 -6.51
N SER A 141 -21.25 -18.60 -7.26
CA SER A 141 -20.51 -19.76 -6.74
C SER A 141 -19.11 -19.39 -6.27
N THR A 142 -18.38 -18.59 -7.06
CA THR A 142 -17.05 -18.09 -6.69
C THR A 142 -17.14 -17.16 -5.50
N LYS A 143 -18.08 -16.19 -5.51
CA LYS A 143 -18.28 -15.25 -4.39
C LYS A 143 -18.58 -15.99 -3.09
N LYS A 144 -19.46 -17.00 -3.12
CA LYS A 144 -19.75 -17.87 -1.96
C LYS A 144 -18.50 -18.60 -1.47
N ARG A 145 -17.67 -19.13 -2.38
CA ARG A 145 -16.40 -19.78 -2.01
C ARG A 145 -15.44 -18.81 -1.32
N ILE A 146 -15.31 -17.58 -1.82
CA ILE A 146 -14.47 -16.55 -1.19
C ILE A 146 -14.97 -16.25 0.23
N LEU A 147 -16.28 -16.05 0.43
CA LEU A 147 -16.82 -15.77 1.76
C LEU A 147 -16.55 -16.92 2.74
N ASN A 148 -16.66 -18.17 2.27
CA ASN A 148 -16.26 -19.34 3.07
C ASN A 148 -14.77 -19.33 3.39
N ASN A 149 -13.91 -18.99 2.42
CA ASN A 149 -12.46 -18.89 2.61
C ASN A 149 -12.09 -17.77 3.59
N ILE A 150 -12.80 -16.63 3.57
CA ILE A 150 -12.62 -15.51 4.51
C ILE A 150 -12.94 -15.98 5.94
N VAL A 151 -14.07 -16.66 6.14
CA VAL A 151 -14.45 -17.22 7.45
C VAL A 151 -13.48 -18.31 7.89
N TYR A 152 -12.88 -19.04 6.97
CA TYR A 152 -11.87 -20.03 7.30
C TYR A 152 -10.56 -19.36 7.75
N LEU A 153 -10.08 -18.37 7.02
CA LEU A 153 -8.90 -17.58 7.39
C LEU A 153 -9.06 -16.88 8.74
N SER A 154 -10.26 -16.40 9.07
CA SER A 154 -10.52 -15.74 10.37
C SER A 154 -10.40 -16.69 11.57
N LYS A 155 -10.39 -18.01 11.33
CA LYS A 155 -10.14 -19.02 12.37
C LYS A 155 -8.66 -19.43 12.44
N LEU A 156 -7.92 -19.24 11.35
CA LEU A 156 -6.50 -19.57 11.26
C LEU A 156 -5.60 -18.43 11.73
N MET A 157 -6.03 -17.19 11.52
CA MET A 157 -5.24 -15.99 11.76
C MET A 157 -5.83 -15.17 12.91
N PRO A 158 -4.98 -14.51 13.73
CA PRO A 158 -5.48 -13.58 14.73
C PRO A 158 -6.15 -12.36 14.08
N ASP A 159 -7.09 -11.73 14.78
CA ASP A 159 -7.91 -10.61 14.29
C ASP A 159 -7.12 -9.41 13.76
N TRP A 160 -5.88 -9.22 14.21
CA TRP A 160 -5.01 -8.14 13.75
C TRP A 160 -4.31 -8.47 12.42
N ALA A 161 -4.17 -9.75 12.08
CA ALA A 161 -3.43 -10.22 10.92
C ALA A 161 -4.31 -10.35 9.67
N LEU A 162 -5.61 -10.62 9.83
CA LEU A 162 -6.55 -10.73 8.72
C LEU A 162 -7.30 -9.41 8.49
N LYS A 163 -7.31 -8.96 7.24
CA LYS A 163 -8.03 -7.76 6.81
C LYS A 163 -8.79 -8.02 5.52
N ILE A 164 -10.06 -7.62 5.46
CA ILE A 164 -10.86 -7.76 4.25
C ILE A 164 -11.03 -6.38 3.60
N ASN A 165 -10.55 -6.21 2.37
CA ASN A 165 -10.90 -5.06 1.54
C ASN A 165 -12.16 -5.43 0.75
N VAL A 166 -13.27 -4.73 0.98
CA VAL A 166 -14.46 -4.85 0.13
C VAL A 166 -14.32 -3.81 -0.97
N MET A 167 -14.13 -4.24 -2.22
CA MET A 167 -13.90 -3.34 -3.35
C MET A 167 -15.25 -2.84 -3.88
N PHE A 168 -15.67 -1.67 -3.41
CA PHE A 168 -16.99 -1.10 -3.70
C PHE A 168 -17.09 -0.67 -5.16
N HIS A 169 -17.89 -1.37 -5.95
CA HIS A 169 -18.13 -1.04 -7.35
C HIS A 169 -19.25 0.01 -7.48
N ALA A 170 -19.14 1.01 -8.37
CA ALA A 170 -20.16 2.07 -8.47
C ALA A 170 -21.49 1.66 -9.10
N ARG A 171 -21.54 0.55 -9.84
CA ARG A 171 -22.82 -0.01 -10.33
C ARG A 171 -23.73 -0.32 -9.15
N HIS A 172 -24.98 0.17 -9.19
CA HIS A 172 -25.87 0.22 -8.04
C HIS A 172 -26.07 -1.14 -7.35
N ASP A 173 -26.38 -2.19 -8.10
CA ASP A 173 -26.57 -3.55 -7.58
C ASP A 173 -25.30 -4.12 -6.91
N TYR A 174 -24.11 -3.92 -7.49
CA TYR A 174 -22.85 -4.31 -6.86
C TYR A 174 -22.50 -3.44 -5.65
N PHE A 175 -22.89 -2.16 -5.65
CA PHE A 175 -22.71 -1.29 -4.50
C PHE A 175 -23.55 -1.79 -3.31
N GLU A 176 -24.81 -2.14 -3.55
CA GLU A 176 -25.68 -2.76 -2.53
C GLU A 176 -25.18 -4.14 -2.10
N GLU A 177 -24.63 -4.95 -3.02
CA GLU A 177 -23.94 -6.19 -2.65
C GLU A 177 -22.77 -5.93 -1.70
N CYS A 178 -21.92 -4.95 -1.99
CA CYS A 178 -20.79 -4.59 -1.13
C CYS A 178 -21.25 -4.20 0.28
N LYS A 179 -22.36 -3.46 0.43
CA LYS A 179 -22.95 -3.17 1.75
C LYS A 179 -23.34 -4.44 2.50
N LYS A 180 -24.02 -5.37 1.83
CA LYS A 180 -24.42 -6.67 2.42
C LYS A 180 -23.20 -7.50 2.84
N ILE A 181 -22.10 -7.42 2.09
CA ILE A 181 -20.84 -8.07 2.48
C ILE A 181 -20.25 -7.41 3.74
N CYS A 182 -20.28 -6.08 3.84
CA CYS A 182 -19.87 -5.38 5.05
C CYS A 182 -20.72 -5.77 6.28
N GLU A 183 -22.03 -5.93 6.12
CA GLU A 183 -22.93 -6.42 7.17
C GLU A 183 -22.57 -7.86 7.57
N PHE A 184 -22.41 -8.76 6.58
CA PHE A 184 -21.98 -10.15 6.82
C PHE A 184 -20.66 -10.24 7.60
N LEU A 185 -19.66 -9.42 7.24
CA LEU A 185 -18.37 -9.40 7.94
C LEU A 185 -18.52 -8.85 9.36
N SER A 186 -19.35 -7.82 9.55
CA SER A 186 -19.68 -7.27 10.88
C SER A 186 -20.32 -8.32 11.79
N ASP A 187 -21.31 -9.05 11.29
CA ASP A 187 -22.02 -10.10 12.03
C ASP A 187 -21.10 -11.25 12.45
N LYS A 188 -20.01 -11.46 11.69
CA LYS A 188 -18.97 -12.46 12.00
C LYS A 188 -17.84 -11.91 12.88
N GLY A 189 -17.86 -10.63 13.23
CA GLY A 189 -16.76 -9.98 13.95
C GLY A 189 -15.47 -9.85 13.13
N ILE A 190 -15.54 -9.99 11.80
CA ILE A 190 -14.37 -9.94 10.92
C ILE A 190 -14.12 -8.50 10.50
N LYS A 191 -12.90 -8.00 10.73
CA LYS A 191 -12.51 -6.64 10.37
C LYS A 191 -12.43 -6.45 8.84
N TYR A 192 -12.98 -5.34 8.37
CA TYR A 192 -12.96 -4.99 6.94
C TYR A 192 -12.76 -3.50 6.71
N ILE A 193 -12.41 -3.16 5.46
CA ILE A 193 -12.38 -1.80 4.95
C ILE A 193 -13.21 -1.73 3.67
N PRO A 194 -14.25 -0.87 3.60
CA PRO A 194 -14.88 -0.52 2.35
C PRO A 194 -13.92 0.35 1.53
N ARG A 195 -13.48 -0.17 0.38
CA ARG A 195 -12.53 0.50 -0.51
C ARG A 195 -13.26 1.05 -1.72
N SER A 196 -13.24 2.37 -1.87
CA SER A 196 -13.48 3.03 -3.15
C SER A 196 -12.46 2.54 -4.18
N ILE A 197 -12.93 2.33 -5.40
CA ILE A 197 -12.13 1.93 -6.55
C ILE A 197 -11.84 3.18 -7.38
N GLY A 198 -10.57 3.38 -7.73
CA GLY A 198 -10.19 4.45 -8.64
C GLY A 198 -10.12 5.83 -8.00
N GLU A 199 -9.58 5.95 -6.78
CA GLU A 199 -9.16 7.26 -6.24
C GLU A 199 -7.97 7.84 -7.02
N GLY A 200 -8.26 8.25 -8.26
CA GLY A 200 -7.42 9.01 -9.17
C GLY A 200 -8.24 10.20 -9.64
N VAL A 201 -7.87 11.37 -9.15
CA VAL A 201 -8.47 12.65 -9.53
C VAL A 201 -8.51 12.77 -11.05
N LYS A 202 -9.55 13.41 -11.59
CA LYS A 202 -9.57 13.95 -12.95
C LYS A 202 -8.31 14.77 -13.19
N SER A 203 -7.24 14.14 -13.67
CA SER A 203 -6.07 14.88 -14.11
C SER A 203 -6.39 15.45 -15.48
N LYS A 204 -6.60 16.77 -15.56
CA LYS A 204 -6.61 17.52 -16.83
C LYS A 204 -5.20 17.61 -17.45
N THR A 205 -4.33 16.62 -17.24
CA THR A 205 -3.07 16.54 -17.99
C THR A 205 -3.31 15.72 -19.25
N LYS A 206 -2.95 16.31 -20.40
CA LYS A 206 -3.02 15.75 -21.76
C LYS A 206 -2.30 14.39 -21.97
N ASN A 207 -1.77 13.74 -20.93
CA ASN A 207 -1.10 12.45 -21.02
C ASN A 207 -1.98 11.33 -20.42
N LYS A 208 -2.65 10.63 -21.34
CA LYS A 208 -3.59 9.50 -21.19
C LYS A 208 -3.04 8.22 -20.52
N LEU A 209 -2.09 8.27 -19.57
CA LEU A 209 -1.43 7.01 -19.18
C LEU A 209 -2.11 6.19 -18.07
N TYR A 210 -3.05 6.72 -17.27
CA TYR A 210 -3.65 5.93 -16.16
C TYR A 210 -5.13 6.20 -15.86
N ALA A 211 -5.87 6.81 -16.78
CA ALA A 211 -7.33 6.99 -16.64
C ALA A 211 -8.08 5.73 -17.12
N TYR A 212 -7.82 4.57 -16.50
CA TYR A 212 -8.76 3.45 -16.55
C TYR A 212 -9.86 3.75 -15.55
N ASP A 213 -11.12 3.72 -16.00
CA ASP A 213 -12.29 4.37 -15.40
C ASP A 213 -12.33 4.29 -13.87
N ALA A 214 -11.90 5.38 -13.24
CA ALA A 214 -12.23 5.62 -11.84
C ALA A 214 -13.74 5.54 -11.71
N HIS A 215 -14.22 4.65 -10.85
CA HIS A 215 -15.65 4.53 -10.62
C HIS A 215 -16.21 5.90 -10.24
N LEU A 216 -17.17 6.38 -11.03
CA LEU A 216 -17.89 7.61 -10.73
C LEU A 216 -19.04 7.24 -9.79
N TYR A 217 -18.81 7.44 -8.50
CA TYR A 217 -19.82 7.22 -7.48
C TYR A 217 -20.87 8.34 -7.51
N THR A 218 -22.13 7.97 -7.28
CA THR A 218 -23.21 8.94 -7.09
C THR A 218 -23.02 9.74 -5.81
N ALA A 219 -23.74 10.86 -5.69
CA ALA A 219 -23.70 11.68 -4.48
C ALA A 219 -24.11 10.88 -3.22
N GLU A 220 -25.10 9.99 -3.36
CA GLU A 220 -25.53 9.06 -2.30
C GLU A 220 -24.44 8.05 -1.92
N GLN A 221 -23.75 7.47 -2.91
CA GLN A 221 -22.65 6.53 -2.66
C GLN A 221 -21.46 7.21 -1.97
N ASN A 222 -21.11 8.43 -2.40
CA ASN A 222 -20.07 9.24 -1.74
C ASN A 222 -20.47 9.59 -0.29
N LYS A 223 -21.74 9.96 -0.08
CA LYS A 223 -22.28 10.20 1.26
C LYS A 223 -22.20 8.94 2.14
N TRP A 224 -22.47 7.77 1.58
CA TRP A 224 -22.32 6.50 2.29
C TRP A 224 -20.88 6.27 2.76
N PHE A 225 -19.88 6.50 1.90
CA PHE A 225 -18.48 6.40 2.29
C PHE A 225 -18.12 7.42 3.38
N LYS A 226 -18.50 8.69 3.21
CA LYS A 226 -18.26 9.74 4.22
C LYS A 226 -18.82 9.33 5.57
N ASN A 227 -20.10 8.95 5.62
CA ASN A 227 -20.75 8.50 6.85
C ASN A 227 -20.07 7.28 7.49
N TYR A 228 -19.64 6.30 6.69
CA TYR A 228 -18.89 5.16 7.21
C TYR A 228 -17.59 5.61 7.91
N TRP A 229 -16.82 6.50 7.27
CA TRP A 229 -15.55 6.99 7.80
C TRP A 229 -15.72 7.93 9.00
N ASP A 230 -16.76 8.75 9.01
CA ASP A 230 -17.11 9.61 10.14
C ASP A 230 -17.44 8.75 11.37
N LEU A 231 -18.34 7.78 11.22
CA LEU A 231 -18.67 6.83 12.29
C LEU A 231 -17.46 6.02 12.75
N ALA A 232 -16.59 5.62 11.82
CA ALA A 232 -15.33 4.92 12.13
C ALA A 232 -14.37 5.75 13.00
N ARG A 233 -14.38 7.09 12.86
CA ARG A 233 -13.59 7.99 13.71
C ARG A 233 -14.27 8.34 15.04
N GLY A 234 -15.51 7.90 15.24
CA GLY A 234 -16.33 8.28 16.38
C GLY A 234 -17.05 9.63 16.19
N ASP A 235 -17.03 10.17 14.98
CA ASP A 235 -17.79 11.36 14.60
C ASP A 235 -19.27 11.00 14.39
N LYS A 236 -20.14 12.03 14.32
CA LYS A 236 -21.54 11.85 13.94
C LYS A 236 -21.65 11.76 12.42
N ALA A 237 -22.46 10.82 11.94
CA ALA A 237 -22.82 10.78 10.53
C ALA A 237 -23.56 12.06 10.12
N GLU A 238 -23.36 12.50 8.88
CA GLU A 238 -24.01 13.68 8.34
C GLU A 238 -25.51 13.44 8.10
N VAL A 239 -26.33 14.35 8.62
CA VAL A 239 -27.79 14.39 8.46
C VAL A 239 -28.11 15.48 7.42
N GLY A 240 -28.77 15.13 6.31
CA GLY A 240 -29.07 16.09 5.21
C GLY A 240 -28.83 15.53 3.80
N GLU A 241 -28.95 16.35 2.76
CA GLU A 241 -28.62 15.95 1.38
C GLU A 241 -27.09 15.90 1.13
N PRO A 242 -26.59 15.13 0.15
CA PRO A 242 -25.16 15.04 -0.15
C PRO A 242 -24.59 16.39 -0.62
N ASP A 243 -23.50 16.85 -0.03
CA ASP A 243 -22.79 18.05 -0.50
C ASP A 243 -22.03 17.75 -1.81
N VAL A 244 -22.30 18.53 -2.86
CA VAL A 244 -21.78 18.34 -4.22
C VAL A 244 -20.70 19.38 -4.49
N GLY A 245 -19.51 19.26 -3.89
CA GLY A 245 -18.51 20.31 -4.13
C GLY A 245 -17.06 20.10 -3.69
N HIS A 246 -16.75 19.13 -2.85
CA HIS A 246 -15.42 19.13 -2.24
C HIS A 246 -14.29 18.64 -3.16
N ASN A 247 -13.24 19.46 -3.26
CA ASN A 247 -11.98 19.10 -3.89
C ASN A 247 -11.23 18.10 -3.01
N ILE A 248 -10.93 16.92 -3.55
CA ILE A 248 -10.21 15.83 -2.85
C ILE A 248 -8.83 16.25 -2.30
N ARG A 249 -8.27 17.37 -2.78
CA ARG A 249 -7.01 17.95 -2.24
C ARG A 249 -7.15 18.52 -0.83
N GLU A 250 -8.35 18.99 -0.49
CA GLU A 250 -8.68 19.71 0.75
C GLU A 250 -9.41 18.83 1.76
N GLN A 251 -9.82 17.62 1.36
CA GLN A 251 -10.54 16.70 2.24
C GLN A 251 -9.66 15.99 3.28
N GLY A 252 -8.33 16.18 3.22
CA GLY A 252 -7.37 15.41 3.98
C GLY A 252 -7.46 13.89 3.74
N ARG A 253 -6.56 13.11 4.32
CA ARG A 253 -6.54 11.66 4.16
C ARG A 253 -5.84 10.96 5.33
N PRO A 254 -6.48 9.94 5.96
CA PRO A 254 -5.80 9.09 6.93
C PRO A 254 -4.80 8.15 6.25
N CYS A 255 -3.78 7.74 6.99
CA CYS A 255 -2.98 6.59 6.60
C CYS A 255 -3.85 5.31 6.62
N CYS A 256 -4.04 4.66 5.46
CA CYS A 256 -4.82 3.42 5.38
C CYS A 256 -4.21 2.25 6.19
N GLY A 257 -2.91 2.35 6.51
CA GLY A 257 -2.19 1.43 7.38
C GLY A 257 -2.08 1.88 8.84
N GLY A 258 -2.67 3.03 9.21
CA GLY A 258 -2.63 3.56 10.57
C GLY A 258 -1.26 4.07 11.04
N ARG A 259 -0.29 4.24 10.13
CA ARG A 259 1.07 4.71 10.46
C ARG A 259 1.08 6.19 10.78
N SER A 260 1.84 6.56 11.83
CA SER A 260 2.20 7.94 12.12
C SER A 260 3.33 8.42 11.20
N PHE A 261 3.37 9.71 10.91
CA PHE A 261 4.39 10.36 10.08
C PHE A 261 4.49 11.84 10.42
N THR A 262 5.59 12.46 10.02
CA THR A 262 5.91 13.86 10.36
C THR A 262 5.76 14.78 9.15
N ILE A 263 5.14 15.94 9.34
CA ILE A 263 5.01 17.00 8.33
C ILE A 263 5.65 18.28 8.87
N GLY A 264 6.71 18.76 8.22
CA GLY A 264 7.28 20.09 8.45
C GLY A 264 6.68 21.11 7.49
N HIS A 265 5.92 22.06 8.04
CA HIS A 265 5.17 23.08 7.28
C HIS A 265 6.03 24.31 6.92
N ASP A 266 5.50 25.24 6.14
CA ASP A 266 6.22 26.47 5.75
C ASP A 266 6.33 27.51 6.86
N ASP A 267 5.38 27.51 7.80
CA ASP A 267 5.37 28.35 9.00
C ASP A 267 6.33 27.86 10.10
N GLY A 268 7.05 26.75 9.86
CA GLY A 268 7.95 26.12 10.82
C GLY A 268 7.25 25.16 11.79
N THR A 269 5.93 24.95 11.66
CA THR A 269 5.21 23.97 12.46
C THR A 269 5.63 22.56 12.06
N ILE A 270 5.94 21.73 13.06
CA ILE A 270 6.20 20.29 12.88
C ILE A 270 5.03 19.52 13.47
N GLU A 271 4.34 18.77 12.61
CA GLU A 271 3.17 17.98 12.96
C GLU A 271 3.50 16.49 12.91
N GLU A 272 3.32 15.78 14.03
CA GLU A 272 3.26 14.31 14.05
C GLU A 272 1.80 13.86 13.97
N THR A 273 1.45 13.12 12.91
CA THR A 273 0.05 12.78 12.63
C THR A 273 -0.07 11.41 11.97
N ASN A 274 -1.26 10.81 12.03
CA ASN A 274 -1.65 9.67 11.20
C ASN A 274 -2.67 10.08 10.10
N TYR A 275 -2.94 11.38 9.99
CA TYR A 275 -3.90 12.00 9.10
C TYR A 275 -3.31 13.28 8.50
N ALA A 276 -3.15 13.36 7.17
CA ALA A 276 -2.76 14.63 6.57
C ALA A 276 -4.01 15.45 6.27
N SER A 277 -4.07 16.70 6.74
CA SER A 277 -5.18 17.63 6.46
C SER A 277 -5.26 18.08 4.99
N PHE A 278 -4.19 17.87 4.22
CA PHE A 278 -4.12 18.15 2.79
C PHE A 278 -3.28 17.08 2.07
N THR A 279 -3.40 16.98 0.74
CA THR A 279 -2.67 16.00 -0.08
C THR A 279 -1.76 16.60 -1.15
N GLY A 280 -1.70 17.94 -1.26
CA GLY A 280 -0.90 18.68 -2.23
C GLY A 280 0.56 18.87 -1.84
N PHE A 281 1.38 17.83 -1.96
CA PHE A 281 2.81 17.86 -1.58
C PHE A 281 3.77 18.19 -2.73
N GLN A 282 3.32 18.85 -3.80
CA GLN A 282 4.20 19.17 -4.92
C GLN A 282 5.33 20.10 -4.49
N ASN A 283 6.56 19.78 -4.90
CA ASN A 283 7.80 20.47 -4.53
C ASN A 283 8.17 20.38 -3.03
N TRP A 284 7.52 19.53 -2.25
CA TRP A 284 7.96 19.22 -0.89
C TRP A 284 9.08 18.17 -0.92
N TYR A 285 9.96 18.20 0.07
CA TYR A 285 10.95 17.18 0.31
C TYR A 285 10.27 15.94 0.92
N CYS A 286 10.56 14.77 0.38
CA CYS A 286 9.91 13.51 0.74
C CYS A 286 10.94 12.41 0.94
N PHE A 287 10.80 11.64 2.03
CA PHE A 287 11.75 10.58 2.39
C PHE A 287 11.28 9.18 2.01
N ILE A 288 10.38 9.04 1.02
CA ILE A 288 9.80 7.75 0.60
C ILE A 288 10.85 6.69 0.31
N ASN A 289 12.02 7.07 -0.21
CA ASN A 289 13.12 6.15 -0.51
C ASN A 289 13.71 5.45 0.71
N LEU A 290 13.56 6.02 1.90
CA LEU A 290 14.08 5.46 3.16
C LEU A 290 13.08 4.53 3.85
N PHE A 291 11.85 4.45 3.36
CA PHE A 291 10.76 3.74 4.04
C PHE A 291 9.98 2.82 3.10
N TRP A 292 10.23 2.87 1.79
CA TRP A 292 9.43 2.13 0.84
C TRP A 292 10.21 1.68 -0.39
N LEU A 293 9.91 0.45 -0.82
CA LEU A 293 10.28 -0.11 -2.10
C LEU A 293 9.06 -0.74 -2.77
N HIS A 294 8.96 -0.61 -4.09
CA HIS A 294 7.93 -1.27 -4.89
C HIS A 294 8.57 -2.03 -6.04
N ILE A 295 8.16 -3.28 -6.23
CA ILE A 295 8.70 -4.16 -7.26
C ILE A 295 7.57 -4.61 -8.17
N GLU A 296 7.76 -4.43 -9.48
CA GLU A 296 6.91 -4.97 -10.54
C GLU A 296 7.65 -6.13 -11.20
N GLN A 297 7.41 -7.36 -10.72
CA GLN A 297 8.19 -8.55 -11.11
C GLN A 297 8.15 -8.81 -12.61
N GLN A 298 6.96 -8.73 -13.21
CA GLN A 298 6.75 -9.02 -14.63
C GLN A 298 7.54 -8.07 -15.54
N GLU A 299 7.53 -6.78 -15.20
CA GLU A 299 8.21 -5.73 -15.96
C GLU A 299 9.67 -5.56 -15.55
N LYS A 300 10.09 -6.28 -14.51
CA LYS A 300 11.41 -6.17 -13.90
C LYS A 300 11.72 -4.75 -13.43
N LEU A 301 10.72 -3.95 -13.07
CA LEU A 301 10.90 -2.54 -12.69
C LEU A 301 10.85 -2.38 -11.17
N ILE A 302 11.74 -1.54 -10.65
CA ILE A 302 11.81 -1.20 -9.22
C ILE A 302 11.54 0.29 -9.05
N TYR A 303 10.73 0.66 -8.07
CA TYR A 303 10.38 2.03 -7.71
C TYR A 303 10.50 2.22 -6.19
N HIS A 304 10.49 3.45 -5.70
CA HIS A 304 10.28 3.69 -4.26
C HIS A 304 8.82 3.45 -3.86
N HIS A 305 7.85 3.75 -4.73
CA HIS A 305 6.44 3.51 -4.44
C HIS A 305 5.61 3.32 -5.72
N GLN A 306 4.60 2.44 -5.66
CA GLN A 306 3.81 1.99 -6.82
C GLN A 306 3.04 3.11 -7.54
N THR A 307 2.49 4.08 -6.80
CA THR A 307 1.62 5.14 -7.34
C THR A 307 2.40 6.39 -7.69
N CYS A 308 3.21 6.91 -6.75
CA CYS A 308 3.85 8.20 -6.91
C CYS A 308 5.08 8.12 -7.82
N ARG A 309 5.78 6.97 -7.87
CA ARG A 309 6.95 6.69 -8.71
C ARG A 309 8.00 7.82 -8.73
N ALA A 310 8.01 8.63 -7.68
CA ALA A 310 8.88 9.79 -7.58
C ALA A 310 10.32 9.31 -7.43
N ASN A 311 11.21 9.94 -8.16
CA ASN A 311 12.65 9.70 -8.07
C ASN A 311 13.40 10.98 -7.70
N PHE A 312 14.73 10.87 -7.58
CA PHE A 312 15.61 11.97 -7.21
C PHE A 312 15.72 13.09 -8.26
N ASN A 313 15.27 12.86 -9.50
CA ASN A 313 15.38 13.80 -10.61
C ASN A 313 14.10 14.61 -10.86
N LYS A 314 13.18 14.66 -9.89
CA LYS A 314 11.85 15.29 -10.05
C LYS A 314 11.05 14.69 -11.21
N THR A 315 11.26 13.41 -11.54
CA THR A 315 10.51 12.68 -12.56
C THR A 315 9.79 11.46 -11.99
N LEU A 316 8.92 10.86 -12.81
CA LEU A 316 8.13 9.67 -12.50
C LEU A 316 8.72 8.47 -13.23
N SER A 317 9.68 7.76 -12.63
CA SER A 317 10.36 6.63 -13.29
C SER A 317 10.77 5.54 -12.31
N SER A 318 11.13 4.37 -12.84
CA SER A 318 11.83 3.34 -12.07
C SER A 318 13.19 3.86 -11.60
N ILE A 319 13.67 3.28 -10.50
CA ILE A 319 15.03 3.49 -9.99
C ILE A 319 16.03 2.48 -10.58
N GLY A 320 15.54 1.43 -11.23
CA GLY A 320 16.33 0.41 -11.90
C GLY A 320 15.50 -0.82 -12.21
N THR A 321 16.16 -1.92 -12.50
CA THR A 321 15.53 -3.20 -12.86
C THR A 321 15.97 -4.35 -11.98
N THR A 322 15.16 -5.41 -11.89
CA THR A 322 15.54 -6.65 -11.18
C THR A 322 16.71 -7.37 -11.86
N ASP A 323 16.94 -7.13 -13.16
CA ASP A 323 18.11 -7.64 -13.89
C ASP A 323 19.43 -6.94 -13.51
N ASN A 324 19.38 -5.81 -12.77
CA ASN A 324 20.55 -5.01 -12.46
C ASN A 324 20.48 -4.35 -11.08
N THR A 325 20.09 -5.16 -10.10
CA THR A 325 19.95 -4.79 -8.69
C THR A 325 21.27 -4.27 -8.10
N ASP A 326 22.40 -4.83 -8.50
CA ASP A 326 23.75 -4.37 -8.12
C ASP A 326 23.99 -2.89 -8.38
N ARG A 327 23.51 -2.35 -9.51
CA ARG A 327 23.66 -0.92 -9.82
C ARG A 327 22.85 -0.05 -8.85
N ILE A 328 21.70 -0.53 -8.40
CA ILE A 328 20.88 0.17 -7.41
C ILE A 328 21.62 0.18 -6.07
N LEU A 329 22.10 -0.98 -5.62
CA LEU A 329 22.84 -1.13 -4.36
C LEU A 329 24.11 -0.27 -4.35
N LYS A 330 24.95 -0.37 -5.39
CA LYS A 330 26.18 0.43 -5.51
C LYS A 330 25.92 1.94 -5.49
N ARG A 331 24.82 2.39 -6.11
CA ARG A 331 24.45 3.80 -6.10
C ARG A 331 24.03 4.27 -4.71
N VAL A 332 23.19 3.50 -4.02
CA VAL A 332 22.77 3.83 -2.64
C VAL A 332 23.95 3.77 -1.69
N GLU A 333 24.78 2.74 -1.79
CA GLU A 333 25.99 2.59 -0.99
C GLU A 333 26.96 3.75 -1.23
N GLY A 334 27.14 4.18 -2.48
CA GLY A 334 27.96 5.34 -2.82
C GLY A 334 27.50 6.63 -2.13
N TRP A 335 26.18 6.87 -2.08
CA TRP A 335 25.62 8.00 -1.34
C TRP A 335 25.92 7.91 0.15
N LEU A 336 25.62 6.77 0.77
CA LEU A 336 25.81 6.55 2.19
C LEU A 336 27.29 6.67 2.60
N LYS A 337 28.21 6.03 1.86
CA LYS A 337 29.66 6.10 2.10
C LYS A 337 30.23 7.52 1.91
N SER A 338 29.69 8.28 0.97
CA SER A 338 30.12 9.66 0.74
C SER A 338 29.61 10.65 1.80
N GLY A 339 28.69 10.22 2.68
CA GLY A 339 28.00 11.09 3.63
C GLY A 339 27.07 12.09 2.95
N LYS A 340 26.65 11.84 1.70
CA LYS A 340 25.80 12.75 0.90
C LYS A 340 24.75 11.96 0.13
N MET A 341 23.46 12.26 0.35
CA MET A 341 22.36 11.58 -0.33
C MET A 341 21.37 12.58 -0.94
N PRO A 342 20.92 12.37 -2.20
CA PRO A 342 19.88 13.20 -2.78
C PRO A 342 18.55 13.06 -2.04
N VAL A 343 17.84 14.17 -1.87
CA VAL A 343 16.49 14.20 -1.29
C VAL A 343 15.46 14.32 -2.40
N ILE A 344 14.44 13.45 -2.39
CA ILE A 344 13.36 13.51 -3.38
C ILE A 344 12.56 14.80 -3.17
N THR A 345 12.49 15.61 -4.22
CA THR A 345 11.52 16.71 -4.32
C THR A 345 10.29 16.19 -5.08
N CYS A 346 9.13 16.22 -4.44
CA CYS A 346 7.93 15.57 -4.96
C CYS A 346 7.46 16.21 -6.29
N PRO A 347 7.39 15.45 -7.40
CA PRO A 347 6.91 15.96 -8.69
C PRO A 347 5.38 15.91 -8.82
N ASN A 348 4.69 15.19 -7.93
CA ASN A 348 3.26 14.93 -8.04
C ASN A 348 2.44 16.08 -7.45
N SER A 349 1.38 16.47 -8.15
CA SER A 349 0.44 17.49 -7.68
C SER A 349 -0.47 17.01 -6.53
N ILE A 350 -0.57 15.69 -6.33
CA ILE A 350 -1.39 15.04 -5.32
C ILE A 350 -0.64 13.80 -4.80
N CYS A 351 -0.64 13.61 -3.48
CA CYS A 351 -0.11 12.43 -2.82
C CYS A 351 -1.25 11.52 -2.36
N ASN A 352 -1.34 10.32 -2.94
CA ASN A 352 -2.38 9.33 -2.62
C ASN A 352 -1.83 8.27 -1.65
N CYS A 353 -1.72 7.01 -2.10
CA CYS A 353 -1.02 5.96 -1.35
C CYS A 353 0.47 6.32 -1.20
N GLY A 354 1.05 6.06 -0.03
CA GLY A 354 2.41 6.51 0.34
C GLY A 354 2.46 7.92 0.98
N LEU A 355 1.31 8.54 1.23
CA LEU A 355 1.18 9.81 1.96
C LEU A 355 1.76 9.77 3.38
N CYS A 356 1.71 8.62 4.04
CA CYS A 356 2.10 8.45 5.44
C CYS A 356 3.61 8.32 5.64
N ILE A 357 4.36 9.27 5.11
CA ILE A 357 5.83 9.31 5.12
C ILE A 357 6.27 10.71 5.48
N THR A 358 7.37 10.83 6.21
CA THR A 358 7.94 12.12 6.59
C THR A 358 8.16 13.03 5.38
N LYS A 359 7.72 14.29 5.51
CA LYS A 359 7.82 15.32 4.48
C LYS A 359 8.12 16.67 5.10
N ALA A 360 8.81 17.52 4.36
CA ALA A 360 9.11 18.88 4.77
C ALA A 360 8.93 19.85 3.60
N LYS A 361 8.38 21.03 3.88
CA LYS A 361 8.25 22.10 2.90
C LYS A 361 9.55 22.87 2.72
N ASN A 362 10.26 23.13 3.82
CA ASN A 362 11.50 23.89 3.84
C ASN A 362 12.73 22.96 3.98
N ARG A 363 13.92 23.50 3.63
CA ARG A 363 15.17 22.74 3.64
C ARG A 363 15.71 22.46 5.04
N ASP A 364 15.44 23.33 6.00
CA ASP A 364 15.98 23.20 7.35
C ASP A 364 15.33 22.00 8.05
N ASP A 365 14.01 21.88 7.97
CA ASP A 365 13.27 20.73 8.46
C ASP A 365 13.63 19.46 7.69
N ALA A 366 13.75 19.53 6.36
CA ALA A 366 14.19 18.38 5.57
C ALA A 366 15.59 17.89 6.00
N THR A 367 16.51 18.81 6.28
CA THR A 367 17.86 18.49 6.76
C THR A 367 17.80 17.86 8.14
N LYS A 368 17.00 18.45 9.04
CA LYS A 368 16.77 17.93 10.39
C LYS A 368 16.21 16.51 10.36
N PHE A 369 15.13 16.27 9.62
CA PHE A 369 14.52 14.96 9.51
C PHE A 369 15.45 13.94 8.87
N LEU A 370 16.23 14.32 7.85
CA LEU A 370 17.22 13.41 7.28
C LEU A 370 18.27 13.01 8.32
N LYS A 371 18.78 13.96 9.12
CA LYS A 371 19.78 13.69 10.15
C LYS A 371 19.24 12.87 11.31
N GLU A 372 17.96 12.97 11.63
CA GLU A 372 17.30 12.09 12.60
C GLU A 372 17.29 10.63 12.10
N ILE A 373 17.11 10.43 10.79
CA ILE A 373 17.06 9.08 10.17
C ILE A 373 18.46 8.53 9.86
N LEU A 374 19.34 9.36 9.28
CA LEU A 374 20.69 9.06 8.81
C LEU A 374 21.68 10.11 9.35
N PRO A 375 22.18 9.98 10.59
CA PRO A 375 22.94 11.02 11.29
C PRO A 375 24.24 11.44 10.59
N SER A 376 24.86 10.53 9.83
CA SER A 376 26.12 10.76 9.13
C SER A 376 25.94 11.25 7.68
N VAL A 377 24.72 11.58 7.25
CA VAL A 377 24.41 11.90 5.86
C VAL A 377 23.87 13.33 5.74
N GLU A 378 24.49 14.12 4.89
CA GLU A 378 24.01 15.44 4.49
C GLU A 378 23.10 15.35 3.25
N PRO A 379 22.02 16.15 3.20
CA PRO A 379 21.11 16.17 2.07
C PRO A 379 21.74 16.86 0.86
N VAL A 380 21.51 16.30 -0.33
CA VAL A 380 21.76 16.95 -1.61
C VAL A 380 20.43 17.35 -2.24
N TYR A 381 20.17 18.65 -2.28
CA TYR A 381 18.97 19.21 -2.89
C TYR A 381 19.22 19.52 -4.38
N GLY A 382 18.34 19.03 -5.25
CA GLY A 382 18.36 19.32 -6.70
C GLY A 382 17.32 20.32 -7.16
#